data_AF-A0A2D4JVS9-F1
#
_entry.id   AF-A0A2D4JVS9-F1
#
_cell.length_a   1.000
_cell.length_b   1.000
_cell.length_c   1.000
_cell.angle_alpha   90.00
_cell.angle_beta   90.00
_cell.angle_gamma   90.00
#
_symmetry.space_group_name_H-M   'P 1'
#
loop_
_entity.id
_entity.type
_entity.pdbx_description
1 polymer ?
#
loop_
_entity_poly.entity_id
_entity_poly.type
_entity_poly.pdbx_seq_one_letter_code
_entity_poly.pdbx_strand_id
1 'polypeptide(L)'
;KMMGGIDEVFQVFTRYAMRNKLPREVHVRFTKKAIKMEILQRARDDPLRYKGKEIIVVKQVLRKVRELRREYQFLTKILIKKEVNYRWLVPEGLTFYLARTTT
;
A
#
# COMPACT_ATOMS: atom_id res chain seq x y z
N LYS A 1 23.11 -17.92 -3.63
CA LYS A 1 22.46 -16.72 -4.21
C LYS A 1 20.96 -16.89 -4.03
N MET A 2 20.32 -16.11 -3.16
CA MET A 2 18.86 -16.16 -3.02
C MET A 2 18.20 -15.70 -4.33
N MET A 3 17.09 -16.35 -4.69
CA MET A 3 16.51 -16.36 -6.04
C MET A 3 16.28 -14.94 -6.60
N GLY A 4 16.76 -14.71 -7.83
CA GLY A 4 16.13 -13.83 -8.82
C GLY A 4 15.81 -12.38 -8.44
N GLY A 5 16.43 -11.77 -7.42
CA GLY A 5 16.22 -10.35 -7.06
C GLY A 5 15.38 -10.11 -5.81
N ILE A 6 15.18 -11.13 -4.98
CA ILE A 6 14.74 -10.99 -3.58
C ILE A 6 15.98 -10.86 -2.70
N ASP A 7 16.00 -9.84 -1.85
CA ASP A 7 17.10 -9.54 -0.95
C ASP A 7 16.86 -10.13 0.44
N GLU A 8 15.74 -9.77 1.07
CA GLU A 8 15.35 -10.26 2.40
C GLU A 8 13.86 -10.55 2.47
N VAL A 9 13.48 -11.56 3.25
CA VAL A 9 12.09 -11.87 3.58
C VAL A 9 11.98 -12.12 5.07
N PHE A 10 11.06 -11.43 5.74
CA PHE A 10 10.83 -11.62 7.16
C PHE A 10 9.35 -11.45 7.52
N GLN A 11 8.91 -12.15 8.56
CA GLN A 11 7.58 -12.00 9.13
C GLN A 11 7.60 -10.93 10.21
N VAL A 12 6.61 -10.04 10.21
CA VAL A 12 6.51 -8.98 11.21
C VAL A 12 5.57 -9.39 12.33
N PHE A 13 6.11 -9.37 13.54
CA PHE A 13 5.41 -9.70 14.76
C PHE A 13 4.88 -8.44 15.42
N THR A 14 3.67 -8.02 15.06
CA THR A 14 3.00 -6.92 15.75
C THR A 14 2.13 -7.45 16.89
N ARG A 15 2.18 -6.79 18.07
CA ARG A 15 1.25 -7.08 19.18
C ARG A 15 -0.21 -6.93 18.76
N TYR A 16 -0.48 -6.02 17.81
CA TYR A 16 -1.80 -5.83 17.22
C TYR A 16 -2.32 -7.10 16.52
N ALA A 17 -1.53 -7.73 15.65
CA ALA A 17 -1.94 -8.95 14.96
C ALA A 17 -2.19 -10.10 15.94
N MET A 18 -1.34 -10.24 16.97
CA MET A 18 -1.51 -11.25 18.02
C MET A 18 -2.79 -11.03 18.83
N ARG A 19 -3.07 -9.79 19.25
CA ARG A 19 -4.28 -9.46 20.04
C ARG A 19 -5.57 -9.68 19.25
N ASN A 20 -5.56 -9.34 17.96
CA ASN A 20 -6.74 -9.43 17.09
C ASN A 20 -6.85 -10.76 16.33
N LYS A 21 -5.97 -11.74 16.61
CA LYS A 21 -5.92 -13.05 15.92
C LYS A 21 -5.84 -12.92 14.38
N LEU A 22 -5.15 -11.90 13.89
CA LEU A 22 -4.95 -11.65 12.45
C LEU A 22 -3.75 -12.44 11.92
N PRO A 23 -3.76 -12.82 10.62
CA PRO A 23 -2.59 -13.40 9.98
C PRO A 23 -1.40 -12.43 10.03
N ARG A 24 -0.20 -12.97 10.20
CA ARG A 24 1.03 -12.18 10.31
C ARG A 24 1.40 -11.61 8.95
N GLU A 25 1.87 -10.35 8.96
CA GLU A 25 2.34 -9.68 7.75
C GLU A 25 3.73 -10.19 7.36
N VAL A 26 3.96 -10.40 6.06
CA VAL A 26 5.26 -10.78 5.50
C VAL A 26 5.83 -9.60 4.74
N HIS A 27 7.02 -9.15 5.14
CA HIS A 27 7.75 -8.11 4.44
C HIS A 27 8.80 -8.74 3.53
N VAL A 28 8.78 -8.31 2.27
CA VAL A 28 9.75 -8.72 1.26
C VAL A 28 10.52 -7.49 0.81
N ARG A 29 11.84 -7.52 0.98
CA ARG A 29 12.78 -6.55 0.43
C ARG A 29 13.27 -7.09 -0.90
N PHE A 30 13.01 -6.33 -1.96
CA PHE A 30 13.47 -6.66 -3.31
C PHE A 30 14.75 -5.87 -3.62
N THR A 31 15.68 -6.49 -4.33
CA THR A 31 16.91 -5.85 -4.78
C THR A 31 16.62 -4.78 -5.84
N LYS A 32 15.67 -5.06 -6.75
CA LYS A 32 15.28 -4.16 -7.84
C LYS A 32 13.91 -3.54 -7.58
N LYS A 33 13.82 -2.21 -7.69
CA LYS A 33 12.54 -1.48 -7.59
C LYS A 33 11.54 -1.85 -8.69
N ALA A 34 12.04 -2.23 -9.88
CA ALA A 34 11.20 -2.63 -11.01
C ALA A 34 10.30 -3.83 -10.67
N ILE A 35 10.88 -4.89 -10.08
CA ILE A 35 10.16 -6.10 -9.65
C ILE A 35 9.05 -5.75 -8.65
N LYS A 36 9.36 -4.89 -7.67
CA LYS A 36 8.37 -4.41 -6.69
C LYS A 36 7.20 -3.69 -7.38
N MET A 37 7.46 -2.86 -8.38
CA MET A 37 6.40 -2.14 -9.09
C MET A 37 5.55 -3.06 -9.97
N GLU A 38 6.17 -4.02 -10.65
CA GLU A 38 5.47 -5.01 -11.48
C GLU A 38 4.51 -5.87 -10.64
N ILE A 39 4.97 -6.38 -9.49
CA ILE A 39 4.13 -7.16 -8.56
C ILE A 39 2.96 -6.32 -8.06
N LEU A 40 3.20 -5.06 -7.71
CA LEU A 40 2.16 -4.15 -7.23
C LEU A 40 1.15 -3.76 -8.30
N GLN A 41 1.56 -3.72 -9.57
CA GLN A 41 0.65 -3.48 -10.68
C GLN A 41 -0.20 -4.74 -10.93
N ARG A 42 0.42 -5.91 -11.06
CA ARG A 42 -0.32 -7.17 -11.24
C ARG A 42 -1.31 -7.45 -10.12
N ALA A 43 -0.92 -7.21 -8.86
CA ALA A 43 -1.80 -7.42 -7.71
C ALA A 43 -2.98 -6.44 -7.62
N ARG A 44 -2.96 -5.33 -8.38
CA ARG A 44 -4.12 -4.43 -8.50
C ARG A 44 -5.12 -4.94 -9.53
N ASP A 45 -4.61 -5.51 -10.62
CA ASP A 45 -5.41 -5.97 -11.74
C ASP A 45 -6.03 -7.34 -11.44
N ASP A 46 -5.26 -8.25 -10.81
CA ASP A 46 -5.72 -9.59 -10.43
C ASP A 46 -5.35 -9.91 -8.97
N PRO A 47 -6.33 -10.22 -8.10
CA PRO A 47 -6.06 -10.63 -6.73
C PRO A 47 -5.26 -11.92 -6.66
N LEU A 48 -4.10 -11.87 -6.01
CA LEU A 48 -3.23 -13.03 -5.86
C LEU A 48 -3.90 -14.09 -4.97
N ARG A 49 -4.09 -15.31 -5.50
CA ARG A 49 -4.64 -16.43 -4.74
C ARG A 49 -3.56 -17.47 -4.44
N TYR A 50 -3.44 -17.87 -3.19
CA TYR A 50 -2.58 -18.96 -2.76
C TYR A 50 -3.36 -19.95 -1.90
N LYS A 51 -3.35 -21.22 -2.31
CA LYS A 51 -4.09 -22.31 -1.63
C LYS A 51 -5.57 -21.95 -1.36
N GLY A 52 -6.23 -21.34 -2.34
CA GLY A 52 -7.63 -20.91 -2.22
C GLY A 52 -7.87 -19.68 -1.35
N LYS A 53 -6.82 -19.06 -0.80
CA LYS A 53 -6.92 -17.82 0.00
C LYS A 53 -6.39 -16.63 -0.81
N GLU A 54 -7.12 -15.53 -0.75
CA GLU A 54 -6.69 -14.27 -1.36
C GLU A 54 -5.59 -13.61 -0.51
N ILE A 55 -4.54 -13.18 -1.17
CA ILE A 55 -3.41 -12.46 -0.58
C ILE A 55 -3.50 -11.01 -1.01
N ILE A 56 -3.60 -10.13 -0.03
CA ILE A 56 -3.57 -8.69 -0.25
C ILE A 56 -2.12 -8.21 -0.21
N VAL A 57 -1.67 -7.58 -1.29
CA VAL A 57 -0.33 -6.99 -1.39
C VAL A 57 -0.41 -5.48 -1.26
N VAL A 58 0.29 -4.94 -0.26
CA VAL A 58 0.28 -3.49 0.04
C VAL A 58 1.69 -2.93 0.03
N LYS A 59 1.84 -1.67 -0.38
CA LYS A 59 3.11 -0.94 -0.24
C LYS A 59 3.42 -0.72 1.25
N GLN A 60 4.65 -1.07 1.66
CA GLN A 60 5.17 -0.64 2.96
C GLN A 60 5.21 0.89 3.01
N VAL A 61 4.50 1.47 3.97
CA VAL A 61 4.55 2.90 4.28
C VAL A 61 5.09 3.05 5.70
N LEU A 62 6.14 3.85 5.85
CA LEU A 62 6.74 4.17 7.15
C LEU A 62 5.71 4.71 8.13
N ARG A 63 5.82 4.32 9.40
CA ARG A 63 4.86 4.70 10.44
C ARG A 63 4.71 6.23 10.59
N LYS A 64 5.82 6.98 10.56
CA LYS A 64 5.82 8.45 10.59
C LYS A 64 4.94 9.06 9.49
N VAL A 65 5.04 8.54 8.27
CA VAL A 65 4.22 8.99 7.14
C VAL A 65 2.74 8.62 7.34
N ARG A 66 2.44 7.47 7.97
CA ARG A 66 1.06 7.10 8.31
C ARG A 66 0.45 8.03 9.35
N GLU A 67 1.22 8.44 10.35
CA GLU A 67 0.79 9.37 11.40
C GLU A 67 0.47 10.75 10.81
N LEU A 68 1.35 11.31 9.98
CA LEU A 68 1.11 12.57 9.27
C LEU A 68 -0.15 12.52 8.38
N ARG A 69 -0.36 11.42 7.66
CA ARG A 69 -1.56 11.24 6.82
C ARG A 69 -2.87 11.15 7.59
N ARG A 70 -2.83 10.81 8.89
CA ARG A 70 -4.01 10.68 9.73
C ARG A 70 -4.68 12.05 9.96
N GLU A 71 -3.88 13.10 10.04
CA GLU A 71 -4.38 14.47 10.19
C GLU A 71 -5.19 14.91 8.97
N TYR A 72 -4.76 14.53 7.78
CA TYR A 72 -5.44 14.84 6.51
C TYR A 72 -6.56 13.86 6.13
N GLN A 73 -6.95 12.96 7.04
CA GLN A 73 -8.00 11.97 6.76
C GLN A 73 -9.34 12.63 6.42
N PHE A 74 -9.65 13.79 7.02
CA PHE A 74 -10.87 14.55 6.70
C PHE A 74 -10.92 14.95 5.21
N LEU A 75 -9.78 15.38 4.65
CA LEU A 75 -9.67 15.82 3.28
C LEU A 75 -9.93 14.66 2.31
N THR A 76 -9.36 13.48 2.59
CA THR A 76 -9.63 12.29 1.76
C THR A 76 -11.09 11.87 1.77
N LYS A 77 -11.79 11.98 2.91
CA LYS A 77 -13.24 11.70 2.96
C LYS A 77 -14.03 12.63 2.04
N ILE A 78 -13.68 13.92 2.03
CA ILE A 78 -14.32 14.91 1.15
C ILE A 78 -14.03 14.60 -0.32
N LEU A 79 -12.78 14.26 -0.65
CA LEU A 79 -12.38 13.94 -2.03
C LEU A 79 -13.06 12.67 -2.56
N ILE A 80 -13.17 11.63 -1.72
CA ILE A 80 -13.92 10.40 -2.05
C ILE A 80 -15.39 10.73 -2.29
N LYS A 81 -16.01 11.56 -1.43
CA LYS A 81 -17.40 11.98 -1.57
C LYS A 81 -17.65 12.77 -2.87
N LYS A 82 -16.66 13.53 -3.34
CA LYS A 82 -16.72 14.29 -4.59
C LYS A 82 -16.24 13.49 -5.82
N GLU A 83 -15.97 12.20 -5.67
CA GLU A 83 -15.42 11.32 -6.72
C GLU A 83 -14.16 11.88 -7.41
N VAL A 84 -13.35 12.65 -6.66
CA VAL A 84 -12.12 13.25 -7.18
C VAL A 84 -10.97 12.27 -7.04
N ASN A 85 -10.30 11.98 -8.16
CA ASN A 85 -9.08 11.19 -8.17
C ASN A 85 -7.96 11.90 -7.41
N TYR A 86 -7.44 11.25 -6.36
CA TYR A 86 -6.33 11.75 -5.57
C TYR A 86 -5.20 10.71 -5.46
N ARG A 87 -3.98 11.22 -5.28
CA ARG A 87 -2.77 10.43 -5.10
C ARG A 87 -1.92 11.03 -3.99
N TRP A 88 -1.52 10.18 -3.04
CA TRP A 88 -0.56 10.56 -2.01
C TRP A 88 0.87 10.59 -2.57
N LEU A 89 1.54 11.73 -2.38
CA LEU A 89 2.99 11.84 -2.51
C LEU A 89 3.67 11.42 -1.19
N VAL A 90 4.95 11.08 -1.27
CA VAL A 90 5.81 10.74 -0.12
C VAL A 90 7.00 11.70 -0.21
N PRO A 91 7.41 12.40 0.86
CA PRO A 91 7.00 12.24 2.27
C PRO A 91 5.67 12.91 2.65
N GLU A 92 5.37 14.08 2.09
CA GLU A 92 4.15 14.86 2.33
C GLU A 92 3.60 15.39 0.99
N GLY A 93 2.29 15.56 0.88
CA GLY A 93 1.63 16.07 -0.32
C GLY A 93 0.49 15.17 -0.83
N LEU A 94 -0.62 15.81 -1.21
CA LEU A 94 -1.76 15.17 -1.85
C LEU A 94 -1.99 15.85 -3.19
N THR A 95 -1.85 15.10 -4.27
CA THR A 95 -2.19 15.58 -5.61
C THR A 95 -3.59 15.11 -5.95
N PHE A 96 -4.46 16.01 -6.39
CA PHE A 96 -5.78 15.65 -6.90
C PHE A 96 -6.03 16.40 -8.21
N TYR A 97 -6.74 15.75 -9.12
CA TYR A 97 -7.06 16.34 -10.42
C TYR A 97 -8.51 16.84 -10.36
N LEU A 98 -8.68 18.16 -10.35
CA LEU A 98 -9.99 18.75 -10.59
C LEU A 98 -10.23 18.70 -12.10
N ALA A 99 -11.07 17.77 -12.55
CA ALA A 99 -11.67 17.92 -13.87
C ALA A 99 -12.48 19.23 -13.80
N ARG A 100 -12.03 20.26 -14.52
CA ARG A 100 -12.78 21.52 -14.62
C ARG A 100 -14.13 21.16 -15.22
N THR A 101 -15.19 21.17 -14.43
CA THR A 101 -16.55 21.19 -14.93
C THR A 101 -16.69 22.55 -15.62
N THR A 102 -16.49 22.58 -16.93
CA THR A 102 -16.87 23.71 -17.76
C THR A 102 -18.39 23.82 -17.71
N THR A 103 -18.87 24.84 -16.99
CA THR A 103 -20.24 25.35 -17.09
C THR A 103 -20.23 26.52 -18.05
#